data_AF-A0A6F8T4S9-F1
#
_entry.id   AF-A0A6F8T4S9-F1
#
_cell.length_a   1.000
_cell.length_b   1.000
_cell.length_c   1.000
_cell.angle_alpha   90.00
_cell.angle_beta   90.00
_cell.angle_gamma   90.00
#
_symmetry.space_group_name_H-M   'P 1'
#
loop_
_entity.id
_entity.type
_entity.pdbx_description
1 polymer ?
#
loop_
_entity_poly.entity_id
_entity_poly.type
_entity_poly.pdbx_seq_one_letter_code
_entity_poly.pdbx_strand_id
1 'polypeptide(L)'
;MIKRGIDLAVPIEIREVAGKNIYSIGYGVLFACIDESITKDQVEDIAQGIIAWYGELAPSSDTHVFFRDSAFRDDISKTNMAAILEQNGITHVRSL
;
A
#
# COMPACT_ATOMS: atom_id res chain seq x y z
N MET A 1 13.26 -30.08 4.89
CA MET A 1 12.19 -29.49 5.73
C MET A 1 12.77 -28.30 6.47
N ILE A 2 12.48 -27.07 6.03
CA ILE A 2 12.86 -25.86 6.76
C ILE A 2 11.71 -25.49 7.69
N LYS A 3 11.97 -25.65 8.98
CA LYS A 3 11.11 -25.28 10.11
C LYS A 3 11.16 -23.75 10.26
N ARG A 4 10.18 -23.05 9.67
CA ARG A 4 9.61 -21.74 10.03
C ARG A 4 8.75 -21.30 8.84
N GLY A 5 7.47 -21.66 8.88
CA GLY A 5 6.52 -21.50 7.77
C GLY A 5 6.13 -20.05 7.52
N ILE A 6 6.89 -19.38 6.67
CA ILE A 6 6.34 -18.42 5.72
C ILE A 6 6.86 -18.90 4.37
N ASP A 7 5.96 -19.44 3.56
CA ASP A 7 6.28 -19.74 2.18
C ASP A 7 6.57 -18.38 1.50
N LEU A 8 7.83 -18.05 1.29
CA LEU A 8 8.28 -16.86 0.55
C LEU A 8 8.02 -17.00 -0.96
N ALA A 9 7.05 -17.84 -1.35
CA ALA A 9 6.65 -18.12 -2.72
C ALA A 9 5.54 -17.20 -3.23
N VAL A 10 5.16 -16.20 -2.44
CA VAL A 10 4.18 -15.18 -2.84
C VAL A 10 4.91 -14.12 -3.67
N PRO A 11 4.47 -13.82 -4.92
CA PRO A 11 5.16 -12.86 -5.76
C PRO A 11 5.13 -11.48 -5.11
N ILE A 12 6.29 -10.81 -5.16
CA ILE A 12 6.47 -9.44 -4.71
C ILE A 12 6.87 -8.61 -5.91
N GLU A 13 6.09 -7.57 -6.19
CA GLU A 13 6.38 -6.59 -7.22
C GLU A 13 6.58 -5.22 -6.57
N ILE A 14 7.37 -4.37 -7.24
CA ILE A 14 7.66 -3.01 -6.77
C ILE A 14 7.36 -2.04 -7.91
N ARG A 15 6.65 -0.96 -7.60
CA ARG A 15 6.46 0.17 -8.51
C ARG A 15 6.80 1.47 -7.80
N GLU A 16 7.47 2.34 -8.53
CA GLU A 16 7.71 3.71 -8.06
C GLU A 16 6.51 4.59 -8.40
N VAL A 17 5.97 5.28 -7.40
CA VAL A 17 4.89 6.26 -7.55
C VAL A 17 5.28 7.51 -6.79
N ALA A 18 5.31 8.66 -7.47
CA ALA A 18 5.72 9.95 -6.89
C ALA A 18 7.08 9.90 -6.15
N GLY A 19 8.03 9.08 -6.63
CA GLY A 19 9.34 8.89 -5.99
C GLY A 19 9.29 8.04 -4.71
N LYS A 20 8.25 7.23 -4.51
CA LYS A 20 8.07 6.29 -3.40
C LYS A 20 7.91 4.88 -3.92
N ASN A 21 8.50 3.93 -3.21
CA ASN A 21 8.40 2.52 -3.57
C ASN A 21 7.15 1.90 -2.95
N ILE A 22 6.23 1.49 -3.82
CA ILE A 22 5.03 0.74 -3.45
C ILE A 22 5.29 -0.73 -3.76
N TYR A 23 5.07 -1.58 -2.77
CA TYR A 23 5.25 -3.02 -2.85
C TYR A 23 3.88 -3.66 -3.00
N SER A 24 3.69 -4.57 -3.95
CA SER A 24 2.51 -5.43 -4.04
C SER A 24 2.94 -6.86 -3.73
N ILE A 25 2.21 -7.51 -2.83
CA ILE A 25 2.48 -8.88 -2.39
C ILE A 25 1.24 -9.71 -2.66
N GLY A 26 1.43 -10.83 -3.37
CA GLY A 26 0.38 -11.81 -3.61
C GLY A 26 -0.70 -11.32 -4.57
N TYR A 27 -0.30 -10.67 -5.65
CA TYR A 27 -1.21 -10.14 -6.68
C TYR A 27 -2.22 -9.14 -6.10
N GLY A 28 -1.74 -8.22 -5.26
CA GLY A 28 -2.56 -7.10 -4.77
C GLY A 28 -3.35 -7.38 -3.51
N VAL A 29 -3.21 -8.56 -2.90
CA VAL A 29 -3.78 -8.85 -1.57
C VAL A 29 -3.17 -7.96 -0.49
N LEU A 30 -1.90 -7.57 -0.66
CA LEU A 30 -1.24 -6.63 0.24
C LEU A 30 -0.43 -5.60 -0.55
N PHE A 31 -0.64 -4.33 -0.23
CA PHE A 31 0.25 -3.24 -0.64
C PHE A 31 0.98 -2.68 0.56
N ALA A 32 2.25 -2.33 0.38
CA ALA A 32 3.04 -1.67 1.42
C ALA A 32 3.81 -0.48 0.86
N CYS A 33 3.93 0.57 1.66
CA CYS A 33 4.85 1.68 1.43
C CYS A 33 5.67 1.89 2.71
N ILE A 34 6.96 1.56 2.63
CA ILE A 34 7.90 1.61 3.77
C ILE A 34 8.86 2.80 3.71
N ASP A 35 8.61 3.73 2.79
CA ASP A 35 9.36 4.98 2.70
C ASP A 35 9.29 5.78 4.00
N GLU A 36 10.37 6.52 4.30
CA GLU A 36 10.49 7.24 5.58
C GLU A 36 9.70 8.53 5.63
N SER A 37 9.26 9.03 4.48
CA SER A 37 8.49 10.27 4.39
C SER A 37 7.54 10.25 3.20
N ILE A 38 6.31 10.72 3.43
CA ILE A 38 5.29 10.98 2.42
C ILE A 38 4.85 12.43 2.64
N THR A 39 5.07 13.28 1.64
CA THR A 39 4.62 14.67 1.68
C THR A 39 3.14 14.76 1.32
N LYS A 40 2.48 15.86 1.71
CA LYS A 40 1.05 16.09 1.39
C LYS A 40 0.76 16.01 -0.10
N ASP A 41 1.63 16.61 -0.91
CA ASP A 41 1.47 16.66 -2.35
C ASP A 41 1.60 15.27 -2.99
N GLN A 42 2.28 14.33 -2.32
CA GLN A 42 2.42 12.94 -2.77
C GLN A 42 1.27 12.04 -2.34
N VAL A 43 0.44 12.43 -1.37
CA VAL A 43 -0.62 11.56 -0.83
C VAL A 43 -1.58 11.12 -1.92
N GLU A 44 -2.04 12.06 -2.74
CA GLU A 44 -2.99 11.78 -3.80
C GLU A 44 -2.36 10.91 -4.90
N ASP A 45 -1.17 11.27 -5.38
CA ASP A 45 -0.46 10.49 -6.41
C ASP A 45 -0.19 9.05 -5.97
N ILE A 46 0.25 8.85 -4.72
CA ILE A 46 0.50 7.51 -4.16
C ILE A 46 -0.80 6.72 -4.07
N ALA A 47 -1.87 7.34 -3.54
CA ALA A 47 -3.17 6.68 -3.44
C ALA A 47 -3.69 6.25 -4.82
N GLN A 48 -3.62 7.15 -5.81
CA GLN A 48 -4.04 6.85 -7.19
C GLN A 48 -3.18 5.76 -7.82
N GLY A 49 -1.87 5.75 -7.58
CA GLY A 49 -0.99 4.68 -8.04
C GLY A 49 -1.35 3.31 -7.45
N ILE A 50 -1.70 3.27 -6.16
CA ILE A 50 -2.18 2.05 -5.51
C ILE A 50 -3.53 1.61 -6.10
N ILE A 51 -4.47 2.54 -6.31
CA ILE A 51 -5.81 2.24 -6.87
C ILE A 51 -5.69 1.71 -8.30
N ALA A 52 -4.88 2.35 -9.13
CA ALA A 52 -4.64 1.90 -10.50
C ALA A 52 -4.07 0.48 -10.50
N TRP A 53 -3.07 0.22 -9.65
CA TRP A 53 -2.45 -1.09 -9.58
C TRP A 53 -3.38 -2.16 -8.98
N TYR A 54 -4.18 -1.80 -7.98
CA TYR A 54 -5.24 -2.64 -7.45
C TYR A 54 -6.26 -3.03 -8.54
N GLY A 55 -6.67 -2.08 -9.38
CA GLY A 55 -7.55 -2.33 -10.51
C GLY A 55 -6.95 -3.24 -11.58
N GLU A 56 -5.65 -3.10 -11.86
CA GLU A 56 -4.92 -3.97 -12.79
C GLU A 56 -4.84 -5.42 -12.28
N LEU A 57 -4.63 -5.61 -10.97
CA LEU A 57 -4.47 -6.92 -10.36
C LEU A 57 -5.81 -7.61 -10.07
N ALA A 58 -6.87 -6.82 -9.81
CA ALA A 58 -8.21 -7.29 -9.49
C ALA A 58 -8.20 -8.48 -8.49
N PRO A 59 -7.65 -8.29 -7.28
CA PRO A 59 -7.44 -9.38 -6.33
C PRO A 59 -8.75 -10.05 -5.96
N SER A 60 -8.71 -11.38 -5.84
CA SER A 60 -9.88 -12.20 -5.51
C SER A 60 -10.30 -12.14 -4.03
N SER A 61 -9.55 -11.41 -3.20
CA SER A 61 -9.78 -11.26 -1.76
C SER A 61 -9.55 -9.83 -1.32
N ASP A 62 -9.96 -9.52 -0.10
CA ASP A 62 -9.75 -8.21 0.50
C ASP A 62 -8.29 -7.79 0.47
N THR A 63 -8.06 -6.52 0.16
CA THR A 63 -6.74 -5.91 0.03
C THR A 63 -6.38 -5.14 1.28
N HIS A 64 -5.19 -5.39 1.81
CA HIS A 64 -4.61 -4.67 2.93
C HIS A 64 -3.54 -3.69 2.45
N VAL A 65 -3.58 -2.45 2.94
CA VAL A 65 -2.55 -1.46 2.62
C VAL A 65 -1.85 -1.03 3.90
N PHE A 66 -0.52 -1.15 3.90
CA PHE A 66 0.33 -0.78 5.02
C PHE A 66 1.20 0.41 4.67
N PHE A 67 1.21 1.40 5.55
CA PHE A 67 2.15 2.51 5.50
C PHE A 67 2.99 2.53 6.78
N ARG A 68 4.23 2.98 6.70
CA ARG A 68 5.00 3.30 7.91
C ARG A 68 4.32 4.47 8.63
N ASP A 69 4.03 4.33 9.93
CA ASP A 69 3.30 5.37 10.68
C ASP A 69 4.07 6.70 10.67
N SER A 70 5.38 6.61 10.87
CA SER A 70 6.31 7.75 10.85
C SER A 70 6.54 8.38 9.47
N ALA A 71 5.99 7.80 8.39
CA ALA A 71 6.11 8.39 7.06
C ALA A 71 5.24 9.64 6.89
N PHE A 72 4.13 9.74 7.62
CA PHE A 72 3.24 10.89 7.53
C PHE A 72 3.67 11.97 8.52
N ARG A 73 3.80 13.21 8.03
CA ARG A 73 4.15 14.36 8.88
C ARG A 73 2.99 14.82 9.78
N ASP A 74 1.76 14.53 9.38
CA ASP A 74 0.55 14.88 10.13
C ASP A 74 -0.59 13.90 9.89
N ASP A 75 -1.49 13.83 10.86
CA ASP A 75 -2.66 12.94 10.84
C ASP A 75 -3.63 13.28 9.70
N ILE A 76 -3.66 14.54 9.23
CA ILE A 76 -4.50 14.95 8.10
C ILE A 76 -4.11 14.18 6.84
N SER A 77 -2.80 14.07 6.58
CA SER A 77 -2.26 13.33 5.42
C SER A 77 -2.62 11.85 5.49
N LYS A 78 -2.54 11.25 6.69
CA LYS A 78 -2.91 9.85 6.94
C LYS A 78 -4.41 9.60 6.75
N THR A 79 -5.25 10.47 7.32
CA THR A 79 -6.71 10.38 7.16
C THR A 79 -7.12 10.58 5.70
N ASN A 80 -6.48 11.51 4.98
CA ASN A 80 -6.76 11.73 3.56
C ASN A 80 -6.37 10.50 2.72
N MET A 81 -5.19 9.92 2.96
CA MET A 81 -4.75 8.68 2.31
C MET A 81 -5.77 7.55 2.52
N ALA A 82 -6.17 7.31 3.78
CA ALA A 82 -7.13 6.28 4.11
C ALA A 82 -8.48 6.52 3.43
N ALA A 83 -8.98 7.76 3.45
CA ALA A 83 -10.25 8.12 2.83
C ALA A 83 -10.26 7.91 1.30
N ILE A 84 -9.18 8.28 0.60
CA ILE A 84 -9.08 8.09 -0.86
C ILE A 84 -9.10 6.58 -1.19
N LEU A 85 -8.34 5.77 -0.47
CA LEU A 85 -8.30 4.31 -0.67
C LEU A 85 -9.64 3.65 -0.35
N GLU A 86 -10.27 4.03 0.77
CA GLU A 86 -11.59 3.51 1.19
C GLU A 86 -12.69 3.81 0.16
N GLN A 87 -12.71 5.03 -0.38
CA GLN A 87 -13.66 5.43 -1.42
C GLN A 87 -13.51 4.61 -2.72
N ASN A 88 -12.35 4.00 -2.93
CA ASN A 88 -12.05 3.16 -4.10
C ASN A 88 -12.07 1.66 -3.78
N GLY A 89 -12.68 1.27 -2.66
CA GLY A 89 -12.92 -0.14 -2.29
C GLY A 89 -11.79 -0.79 -1.50
N ILE A 90 -10.76 -0.05 -1.11
CA ILE A 90 -9.63 -0.55 -0.31
C ILE A 90 -9.83 -0.12 1.15
N THR A 91 -10.48 -0.96 1.93
CA THR A 91 -10.98 -0.60 3.28
C THR A 91 -10.03 -0.95 4.42
N HIS A 92 -8.96 -1.69 4.15
CA HIS A 92 -8.02 -2.16 5.18
C HIS A 92 -6.68 -1.41 5.13
N VAL A 93 -6.73 -0.11 5.40
CA VAL A 93 -5.52 0.73 5.54
C VAL A 93 -5.02 0.68 6.99
N ARG A 94 -3.73 0.39 7.17
CA ARG A 94 -3.06 0.22 8.47
C ARG A 94 -1.71 0.90 8.48
N SER A 95 -1.29 1.37 9.66
CA SER A 95 0.04 1.90 9.90
C SER A 95 0.90 0.88 10.67
N LEU A 96 2.19 0.80 10.31
CA LEU A 96 3.21 -0.01 10.98
C LEU A 96 4.00 0.81 12.00
#